data_AF-A0A837NDF3-F1
#
_entry.id   AF-A0A837NDF3-F1
#
_cell.length_a   1.000
_cell.length_b   1.000
_cell.length_c   1.000
_cell.angle_alpha   90.00
_cell.angle_beta   90.00
_cell.angle_gamma   90.00
#
_symmetry.space_group_name_H-M   'P 1'
#
loop_
_entity.id
_entity.type
_entity.pdbx_description
1 polymer ?
#
loop_
_entity_poly.entity_id
_entity_poly.type
_entity_poly.pdbx_seq_one_letter_code
_entity_poly.pdbx_strand_id
1 'polypeptide(L)'
;MIKSLFQVTLALLLIVAATLPATATQSPFASNNQEFLPVDEAFDFSSDVDGKTVTVSWLIAPNYYLYQHRFSVVPKNALASELNFPEAESHHDEFFGESFIYREYAELTFELSEDYSGQQITIQYQGCADAGLCYPPTQKTITLDVSAEADASTANETRSDESLFGIGEQSLVVTLLLFFALGIGLAFTPCVFPMYPILSGVVLGNRQRTWRNTLWLSFIYVQGMAITYSLLGLVVALAGMQYQAYFQHPVVLIVLAVLFTAFAFSMFGAFTLQLPISWQSRLQQFSGQQKGGSPLGVFIIGAISGLVASPCTTAPLSGALLFIAQSGDIINGAAILYALSLGMGVPLILFGLSGGKLLPKAGAWMTVVKQVFGWLLLAVTLFLIERLLPTHISMWLWVFYFVIAAGALIAAISRITSVKPTVVLLVILSSLATVGIYWQVNKAQLEQQSHGLFKQVSTLEDIQREITESDKWVMLDLYADWCVACKEFEQYTFSDANVQKHFESMHLIQADVTANNKQDIAILNHYKVLGLPTILFFSPKGEEQKMYRVTGFKDAEDFNAHLEKMLNE
;
A
#
# COMPACT_ATOMS: atom_id res chain seq x y z
N MET A 1 27.19 27.28 31.72
CA MET A 1 27.09 25.94 32.35
C MET A 1 25.98 25.07 31.74
N ILE A 2 24.76 25.58 31.53
CA ILE A 2 23.63 24.81 30.95
C ILE A 2 23.92 24.23 29.54
N LYS A 3 24.70 24.92 28.69
CA LYS A 3 25.09 24.42 27.36
C LYS A 3 26.04 23.22 27.38
N SER A 4 26.90 23.12 28.40
CA SER A 4 27.84 22.00 28.55
C SER A 4 27.12 20.77 29.11
N LEU A 5 26.18 20.98 30.04
CA LEU A 5 25.37 19.91 30.62
C LEU A 5 24.50 19.21 29.56
N PHE A 6 23.91 19.97 28.63
CA PHE A 6 23.08 19.43 27.55
C PHE A 6 23.88 18.66 26.48
N GLN A 7 25.14 19.05 26.24
CA GLN A 7 26.02 18.33 25.30
C GLN A 7 26.51 17.01 25.88
N VAL A 8 26.76 16.96 27.20
CA VAL A 8 27.18 15.74 27.89
C VAL A 8 26.01 14.75 28.02
N THR A 9 24.78 15.22 28.29
CA THR A 9 23.61 14.33 28.36
C THR A 9 23.21 13.76 27.00
N LEU A 10 23.36 14.53 25.91
CA LEU A 10 23.09 14.05 24.55
C LEU A 10 24.13 13.01 24.09
N ALA A 11 25.41 13.20 24.46
CA ALA A 11 26.47 12.25 24.17
C ALA A 11 26.31 10.94 24.97
N LEU A 12 25.84 11.02 26.22
CA LEU A 12 25.56 9.84 27.04
C LEU A 12 24.37 9.03 26.51
N LEU A 13 23.34 9.70 25.99
CA LEU A 13 22.15 9.03 25.42
C LEU A 13 22.46 8.29 24.10
N LEU A 14 23.40 8.82 23.30
CA LEU A 14 23.87 8.22 22.05
C LEU A 14 24.75 6.97 22.29
N ILE A 15 25.45 6.89 23.42
CA ILE A 15 26.28 5.72 23.75
C ILE A 15 25.42 4.57 24.31
N VAL A 16 24.33 4.88 25.02
CA VAL A 16 23.41 3.86 25.56
C VAL A 16 22.53 3.23 24.47
N ALA A 17 22.24 3.94 23.38
CA ALA A 17 21.52 3.38 22.23
C ALA A 17 22.37 2.40 21.39
N ALA A 18 23.69 2.39 21.55
CA ALA A 18 24.61 1.59 20.75
C ALA A 18 24.96 0.22 21.34
N THR A 19 24.48 -0.13 22.54
CA THR A 19 24.93 -1.33 23.28
C THR A 19 23.83 -2.31 23.67
N LEU A 20 22.64 -2.25 23.07
CA LEU A 20 21.61 -3.26 23.26
C LEU A 20 21.87 -4.47 22.34
N PRO A 21 22.17 -5.67 22.87
CA PRO A 21 22.28 -6.86 22.05
C PRO A 21 20.88 -7.34 21.65
N ALA A 22 20.67 -7.53 20.34
CA ALA A 22 19.51 -8.24 19.82
C ALA A 22 19.67 -9.72 20.20
N THR A 23 18.78 -10.21 21.07
CA THR A 23 18.65 -11.65 21.35
C THR A 23 17.61 -12.20 20.37
N ALA A 24 18.06 -13.07 19.46
CA ALA A 24 17.17 -13.82 18.58
C ALA A 24 16.42 -14.85 19.43
N THR A 25 15.11 -14.68 19.55
CA THR A 25 14.19 -15.67 20.10
C THR A 25 13.93 -16.74 19.05
N GLN A 26 14.18 -17.99 19.40
CA GLN A 26 13.93 -19.18 18.58
C GLN A 26 12.42 -19.36 18.39
N SER A 27 11.97 -19.46 17.14
CA SER A 27 10.59 -19.79 16.79
C SER A 27 10.27 -21.26 17.13
N PRO A 28 9.10 -21.56 17.72
CA PRO A 28 8.80 -22.87 18.30
C PRO A 28 8.09 -23.85 17.36
N PHE A 29 8.03 -23.60 16.05
CA PHE A 29 7.26 -24.42 15.12
C PHE A 29 8.16 -25.38 14.36
N ALA A 30 8.47 -26.50 15.00
CA ALA A 30 9.15 -27.64 14.39
C ALA A 30 8.14 -28.59 13.72
N SER A 31 8.37 -28.81 12.43
CA SER A 31 8.14 -30.03 11.64
C SER A 31 6.72 -30.66 11.59
N ASN A 32 6.17 -30.78 10.38
CA ASN A 32 5.38 -31.96 10.03
C ASN A 32 5.49 -32.29 8.54
N ASN A 33 5.97 -33.49 8.23
CA ASN A 33 6.09 -34.02 6.88
C ASN A 33 4.70 -34.52 6.43
N GLN A 34 3.80 -33.59 6.13
CA GLN A 34 2.44 -33.87 5.67
C GLN A 34 2.39 -33.89 4.14
N GLU A 35 1.80 -34.94 3.59
CA GLU A 35 1.50 -35.05 2.17
C GLU A 35 0.34 -34.08 1.84
N PHE A 36 0.60 -33.08 1.00
CA PHE A 36 -0.37 -32.04 0.68
C PHE A 36 -1.42 -32.53 -0.32
N LEU A 37 -2.68 -32.14 -0.11
CA LEU A 37 -3.78 -32.50 -0.99
C LEU A 37 -3.77 -31.63 -2.28
N PRO A 38 -4.29 -32.14 -3.41
CA PRO A 38 -4.61 -31.30 -4.56
C PRO A 38 -5.65 -30.22 -4.22
N VAL A 39 -5.64 -29.08 -4.92
CA VAL A 39 -6.56 -27.94 -4.69
C VAL A 39 -8.02 -28.38 -4.61
N ASP A 40 -8.45 -29.22 -5.55
CA ASP A 40 -9.84 -29.68 -5.67
C ASP A 40 -10.26 -30.66 -4.55
N GLU A 41 -9.29 -31.29 -3.89
CA GLU A 41 -9.54 -32.17 -2.73
C GLU A 41 -9.40 -31.39 -1.41
N ALA A 42 -8.52 -30.40 -1.36
CA ALA A 42 -8.33 -29.51 -0.22
C ALA A 42 -9.53 -28.56 -0.02
N PHE A 43 -10.15 -28.13 -1.13
CA PHE A 43 -11.29 -27.22 -1.16
C PHE A 43 -12.38 -27.79 -2.08
N ASP A 44 -13.20 -28.69 -1.55
CA ASP A 44 -14.28 -29.31 -2.32
C ASP A 44 -15.38 -28.27 -2.57
N PHE A 45 -15.50 -27.85 -3.84
CA PHE A 45 -16.38 -26.77 -4.28
C PHE A 45 -17.74 -27.31 -4.71
N SER A 46 -18.80 -26.75 -4.14
CA SER A 46 -20.17 -27.00 -4.56
C SER A 46 -20.92 -25.70 -4.83
N SER A 47 -21.89 -25.76 -5.75
CA SER A 47 -22.73 -24.63 -6.11
C SER A 47 -24.18 -25.06 -6.21
N ASP A 48 -25.05 -24.31 -5.57
CA ASP A 48 -26.50 -24.45 -5.64
C ASP A 48 -27.10 -23.15 -6.20
N VAL A 49 -28.02 -23.28 -7.15
CA VAL A 49 -28.65 -22.15 -7.84
C VAL A 49 -30.14 -22.26 -7.63
N ASP A 50 -30.68 -21.39 -6.77
CA ASP A 50 -32.11 -21.32 -6.46
C ASP A 50 -32.69 -20.02 -7.03
N GLY A 51 -33.21 -20.11 -8.26
CA GLY A 51 -33.82 -18.98 -8.97
C GLY A 51 -32.84 -17.85 -9.27
N LYS A 52 -32.83 -16.81 -8.41
CA LYS A 52 -31.94 -15.65 -8.49
C LYS A 52 -30.83 -15.68 -7.44
N THR A 53 -30.87 -16.60 -6.49
CA THR A 53 -29.87 -16.72 -5.42
C THR A 53 -28.89 -17.81 -5.79
N VAL A 54 -27.60 -17.49 -5.78
CA VAL A 54 -26.51 -18.45 -5.98
C VAL A 54 -25.82 -18.63 -4.64
N THR A 55 -25.85 -19.85 -4.13
CA THR A 55 -25.11 -20.25 -2.93
C THR A 55 -23.96 -21.14 -3.37
N VAL A 56 -22.74 -20.72 -3.02
CA VAL A 56 -21.55 -21.53 -3.24
C VAL A 56 -20.92 -21.88 -1.92
N SER A 57 -20.47 -23.12 -1.80
CA SER A 57 -19.83 -23.58 -0.58
C SER A 57 -18.55 -24.35 -0.88
N TRP A 58 -17.64 -24.28 0.08
CA TRP A 58 -16.39 -25.01 0.10
C TRP A 58 -16.35 -25.84 1.37
N LEU A 59 -16.17 -27.14 1.22
CA LEU A 59 -15.77 -28.01 2.32
C LEU A 59 -14.24 -28.05 2.38
N ILE A 60 -13.68 -27.54 3.47
CA ILE A 60 -12.25 -27.29 3.61
C ILE A 60 -11.63 -28.42 4.43
N ALA A 61 -10.61 -29.07 3.88
CA ALA A 61 -9.89 -30.14 4.55
C ALA A 61 -9.23 -29.66 5.87
N PRO A 62 -9.04 -30.53 6.87
CA PRO A 62 -8.40 -30.15 8.13
C PRO A 62 -6.95 -29.68 7.90
N ASN A 63 -6.55 -28.61 8.61
CA ASN A 63 -5.28 -27.88 8.45
C ASN A 63 -5.13 -27.07 7.15
N TYR A 64 -6.24 -26.76 6.48
CA TYR A 64 -6.30 -25.84 5.35
C TYR A 64 -7.25 -24.68 5.65
N TYR A 65 -7.04 -23.56 4.94
CA TYR A 65 -7.88 -22.38 5.08
C TYR A 65 -7.99 -21.58 3.77
N LEU A 66 -9.09 -20.85 3.60
CA LEU A 66 -9.36 -19.95 2.47
C LEU A 66 -9.31 -18.49 2.91
N TYR A 67 -8.68 -17.61 2.12
CA TYR A 67 -8.63 -16.18 2.42
C TYR A 67 -9.89 -15.45 1.99
N GLN A 68 -10.56 -14.76 2.93
CA GLN A 68 -11.78 -13.99 2.64
C GLN A 68 -11.55 -12.92 1.56
N HIS A 69 -10.43 -12.20 1.62
CA HIS A 69 -10.11 -11.13 0.68
C HIS A 69 -9.78 -11.62 -0.75
N ARG A 70 -9.65 -12.93 -0.95
CA ARG A 70 -9.32 -13.55 -2.24
C ARG A 70 -10.53 -14.12 -2.97
N PHE A 71 -11.73 -14.04 -2.39
CA PHE A 71 -12.96 -14.35 -3.10
C PHE A 71 -13.35 -13.22 -4.05
N SER A 72 -13.62 -13.56 -5.31
CA SER A 72 -14.08 -12.60 -6.31
C SER A 72 -14.99 -13.29 -7.32
N VAL A 73 -16.09 -12.63 -7.69
CA VAL A 73 -17.02 -13.12 -8.70
C VAL A 73 -16.87 -12.31 -9.99
N VAL A 74 -16.72 -13.01 -11.11
CA VAL A 74 -16.54 -12.45 -12.45
C VAL A 74 -17.62 -13.01 -13.38
N PRO A 75 -18.35 -12.16 -14.13
CA PRO A 75 -18.22 -10.71 -14.21
C PRO A 75 -18.99 -9.99 -13.08
N LYS A 76 -18.49 -8.85 -12.60
CA LYS A 76 -19.06 -8.13 -11.44
C LYS A 76 -20.51 -7.65 -11.65
N ASN A 77 -20.92 -7.43 -12.89
CA ASN A 77 -22.30 -7.08 -13.23
C ASN A 77 -23.29 -8.26 -13.06
N ALA A 78 -22.80 -9.46 -12.74
CA ALA A 78 -23.64 -10.59 -12.38
C ALA A 78 -24.25 -10.46 -10.98
N LEU A 79 -23.64 -9.65 -10.10
CA LEU A 79 -24.08 -9.48 -8.73
C LEU A 79 -25.13 -8.36 -8.62
N ALA A 80 -26.28 -8.65 -7.99
CA ALA A 80 -27.29 -7.65 -7.64
C ALA A 80 -26.87 -6.76 -6.46
N SER A 81 -26.06 -7.33 -5.55
CA SER A 81 -25.56 -6.71 -4.33
C SER A 81 -24.12 -7.16 -4.04
N GLU A 82 -23.43 -6.52 -3.10
CA GLU A 82 -22.12 -6.98 -2.65
C GLU A 82 -22.18 -8.41 -2.10
N LEU A 83 -21.07 -9.14 -2.22
CA LEU A 83 -20.93 -10.51 -1.73
C LEU A 83 -21.05 -10.51 -0.20
N ASN A 84 -22.05 -11.22 0.31
CA ASN A 84 -22.16 -11.43 1.74
C ASN A 84 -21.20 -12.54 2.16
N PHE A 85 -20.30 -12.20 3.08
CA PHE A 85 -19.26 -13.10 3.58
C PHE A 85 -19.68 -13.65 4.95
N PRO A 86 -19.57 -14.96 5.20
CA PRO A 86 -19.87 -15.54 6.50
C PRO A 86 -18.80 -15.12 7.53
N GLU A 87 -19.08 -15.38 8.81
CA GLU A 87 -18.16 -15.08 9.92
C GLU A 87 -16.82 -15.80 9.67
N ALA A 88 -15.75 -15.00 9.59
CA ALA A 88 -14.40 -15.48 9.32
C ALA A 88 -13.56 -15.46 10.60
N GLU A 89 -12.61 -16.38 10.70
CA GLU A 89 -11.63 -16.41 11.77
C GLU A 89 -10.51 -15.41 11.47
N SER A 90 -10.06 -14.65 12.48
CA SER A 90 -8.88 -13.79 12.36
C SER A 90 -7.60 -14.63 12.36
N HIS A 91 -6.74 -14.42 11.37
CA HIS A 91 -5.46 -15.09 11.24
C HIS A 91 -4.35 -14.06 11.06
N HIS A 92 -3.31 -14.14 11.88
CA HIS A 92 -2.16 -13.26 11.77
C HIS A 92 -1.02 -13.93 10.99
N ASP A 93 -0.74 -13.42 9.80
CA ASP A 93 0.41 -13.85 9.00
C ASP A 93 1.59 -12.88 9.25
N GLU A 94 2.77 -13.39 9.62
CA GLU A 94 3.93 -12.53 9.98
C GLU A 94 4.37 -11.60 8.82
N PHE A 95 4.10 -11.98 7.57
CA PHE A 95 4.47 -11.24 6.36
C PHE A 95 3.34 -10.44 5.73
N PHE A 96 2.08 -10.86 5.89
CA PHE A 96 0.91 -10.17 5.32
C PHE A 96 0.07 -9.41 6.35
N GLY A 97 0.33 -9.58 7.65
CA GLY A 97 -0.40 -8.97 8.74
C GLY A 97 -1.71 -9.71 9.06
N GLU A 98 -2.66 -9.01 9.68
CA GLU A 98 -3.98 -9.55 10.01
C GLU A 98 -4.80 -9.82 8.74
N SER A 99 -5.26 -11.06 8.59
CA SER A 99 -6.11 -11.52 7.51
C SER A 99 -7.33 -12.28 8.08
N PHE A 100 -8.39 -12.38 7.28
CA PHE A 100 -9.57 -13.17 7.64
C PHE A 100 -9.59 -14.46 6.82
N ILE A 101 -9.79 -15.58 7.49
CA ILE A 101 -9.75 -16.91 6.90
C ILE A 101 -11.01 -17.71 7.24
N TYR A 102 -11.30 -18.70 6.39
CA TYR A 102 -12.31 -19.71 6.66
C TYR A 102 -11.65 -21.07 6.86
N ARG A 103 -12.09 -21.80 7.88
CA ARG A 103 -11.72 -23.17 8.19
C ARG A 103 -12.95 -24.06 8.19
N GLU A 104 -12.76 -25.34 7.88
CA GLU A 104 -13.78 -26.40 7.83
C GLU A 104 -14.87 -26.20 6.76
N TYR A 105 -15.49 -25.03 6.71
CA TYR A 105 -16.57 -24.71 5.79
C TYR A 105 -16.59 -23.21 5.47
N ALA A 106 -16.79 -22.88 4.20
CA ALA A 106 -17.06 -21.51 3.76
C ALA A 106 -18.29 -21.51 2.85
N GLU A 107 -19.17 -20.54 3.00
CA GLU A 107 -20.38 -20.42 2.18
C GLU A 107 -20.59 -18.96 1.76
N LEU A 108 -20.66 -18.70 0.47
CA LEU A 108 -20.98 -17.38 -0.06
C LEU A 108 -22.34 -17.45 -0.75
N THR A 109 -23.24 -16.58 -0.33
CA THR A 109 -24.56 -16.43 -0.94
C THR A 109 -24.65 -15.06 -1.58
N PHE A 110 -25.03 -15.00 -2.85
CA PHE A 110 -25.21 -13.75 -3.58
C PHE A 110 -26.38 -13.82 -4.56
N GLU A 111 -27.01 -12.67 -4.77
CA GLU A 111 -28.13 -12.55 -5.71
C GLU A 111 -27.64 -12.13 -7.09
N LEU A 112 -28.29 -12.67 -8.12
CA LEU A 112 -28.10 -12.34 -9.53
C LEU A 112 -28.78 -11.02 -9.90
N SER A 113 -28.03 -10.14 -10.54
CA SER A 113 -28.56 -8.86 -11.06
C SER A 113 -29.63 -9.09 -12.13
N GLU A 114 -30.70 -8.29 -12.11
CA GLU A 114 -31.78 -8.36 -13.11
C GLU A 114 -31.30 -8.05 -14.53
N ASP A 115 -30.21 -7.29 -14.67
CA ASP A 115 -29.61 -6.93 -15.97
C ASP A 115 -28.63 -8.00 -16.49
N TYR A 116 -28.37 -9.06 -15.70
CA TYR A 116 -27.42 -10.09 -16.07
C TYR A 116 -28.09 -11.22 -16.87
N SER A 117 -27.74 -11.31 -18.16
CA SER A 117 -28.21 -12.35 -19.09
C SER A 117 -27.15 -13.41 -19.42
N GLY A 118 -26.05 -13.44 -18.67
CA GLY A 118 -24.96 -14.38 -18.88
C GLY A 118 -25.32 -15.80 -18.41
N GLN A 119 -24.86 -16.81 -19.16
CA GLN A 119 -25.08 -18.23 -18.83
C GLN A 119 -24.06 -18.79 -17.81
N GLN A 120 -22.97 -18.06 -17.54
CA GLN A 120 -21.83 -18.55 -16.77
C GLN A 120 -21.25 -17.48 -15.84
N ILE A 121 -21.06 -17.83 -14.57
CA ILE A 121 -20.35 -17.03 -13.58
C ILE A 121 -19.05 -17.74 -13.21
N THR A 122 -17.95 -16.99 -13.07
CA THR A 122 -16.68 -17.51 -12.59
C THR A 122 -16.39 -16.99 -11.19
N ILE A 123 -16.13 -17.90 -10.24
CA ILE A 123 -15.69 -17.59 -8.88
C ILE A 123 -14.20 -17.82 -8.77
N GLN A 124 -13.49 -16.83 -8.26
CA GLN A 124 -12.07 -16.89 -7.96
C GLN A 124 -11.89 -17.00 -6.46
N TYR A 125 -11.01 -17.89 -6.02
CA TYR A 125 -10.65 -18.06 -4.60
C TYR A 125 -9.19 -18.49 -4.45
N GLN A 126 -8.67 -18.36 -3.23
CA GLN A 126 -7.32 -18.80 -2.90
C GLN A 126 -7.25 -19.23 -1.43
N GLY A 127 -6.48 -20.27 -1.17
CA GLY A 127 -6.20 -20.76 0.18
C GLY A 127 -4.78 -21.28 0.35
N CYS A 128 -4.44 -21.58 1.60
CA CYS A 128 -3.18 -22.16 2.00
C CYS A 128 -3.41 -23.29 3.02
N ALA A 129 -2.38 -24.10 3.24
CA ALA A 129 -2.26 -25.08 4.30
C ALA A 129 -1.47 -24.47 5.46
N ASP A 130 -1.83 -24.82 6.69
CA ASP A 130 -1.13 -24.39 7.90
C ASP A 130 0.33 -24.87 7.91
N ALA A 131 0.64 -25.97 7.23
CA ALA A 131 1.99 -26.49 7.06
C ALA A 131 2.84 -25.72 6.02
N GLY A 132 2.47 -24.47 5.72
CA GLY A 132 3.27 -23.55 4.91
C GLY A 132 3.23 -23.82 3.40
N LEU A 133 2.09 -24.24 2.84
CA LEU A 133 1.89 -24.37 1.40
C LEU A 133 0.71 -23.49 0.95
N CYS A 134 0.90 -22.64 -0.05
CA CYS A 134 -0.14 -21.77 -0.61
C CYS A 134 -0.49 -22.15 -2.05
N TYR A 135 -1.77 -22.28 -2.33
CA TYR A 135 -2.27 -22.60 -3.67
C TYR A 135 -2.34 -21.34 -4.54
N PRO A 136 -2.15 -21.43 -5.87
CA PRO A 136 -2.35 -20.30 -6.76
C PRO A 136 -3.84 -19.88 -6.83
N PRO A 137 -4.13 -18.62 -7.19
CA PRO A 137 -5.50 -18.15 -7.39
C PRO A 137 -6.25 -19.03 -8.40
N THR A 138 -7.29 -19.71 -7.94
CA THR A 138 -8.03 -20.72 -8.71
C THR A 138 -9.37 -20.16 -9.15
N GLN A 139 -9.87 -20.60 -10.31
CA GLN A 139 -11.15 -20.15 -10.89
C GLN A 139 -12.08 -21.33 -11.13
N LYS A 140 -13.35 -21.24 -10.69
CA LYS A 140 -14.41 -22.23 -10.94
C LYS A 140 -15.58 -21.57 -11.65
N THR A 141 -16.10 -22.22 -12.69
CA THR A 141 -17.22 -21.69 -13.50
C THR A 141 -18.51 -22.43 -13.16
N ILE A 142 -19.57 -21.68 -12.91
CA ILE A 142 -20.92 -22.14 -12.57
C ILE A 142 -21.85 -21.81 -13.73
N THR A 143 -22.72 -22.75 -14.09
CA THR A 143 -23.78 -22.57 -15.09
C THR A 143 -25.12 -22.31 -14.40
N LEU A 144 -25.86 -21.28 -14.82
CA LEU A 144 -27.14 -20.87 -14.20
C LEU A 144 -28.34 -21.47 -14.95
N ASP A 145 -29.16 -22.27 -14.27
CA ASP A 145 -30.45 -22.78 -14.77
C ASP A 145 -31.60 -22.07 -14.05
N VAL A 146 -32.30 -21.16 -14.74
CA VAL A 146 -33.36 -20.33 -14.14
C VAL A 146 -34.70 -21.08 -14.15
N SER A 147 -35.20 -21.48 -12.97
CA SER A 147 -36.61 -21.77 -12.69
C SER A 147 -36.93 -21.44 -11.24
N ALA A 148 -38.01 -20.70 -11.01
CA ALA A 148 -38.35 -20.02 -9.75
C ALA A 148 -39.51 -20.72 -9.02
N GLU A 149 -39.49 -20.77 -7.68
CA GLU A 149 -40.69 -20.63 -6.82
C GLU A 149 -40.33 -20.52 -5.32
N ALA A 150 -41.17 -19.76 -4.59
CA ALA A 150 -40.99 -19.20 -3.24
C ALA A 150 -41.34 -20.15 -2.07
N ASP A 151 -40.84 -19.89 -0.84
CA ASP A 151 -41.67 -19.40 0.29
C ASP A 151 -40.92 -19.09 1.62
N ALA A 152 -41.61 -18.28 2.43
CA ALA A 152 -41.27 -17.52 3.66
C ALA A 152 -40.68 -18.23 4.91
N SER A 153 -39.89 -17.52 5.74
CA SER A 153 -40.31 -16.88 7.02
C SER A 153 -39.19 -16.59 8.05
N THR A 154 -39.04 -15.29 8.39
CA THR A 154 -38.76 -14.64 9.70
C THR A 154 -37.96 -15.31 10.83
N ALA A 155 -36.87 -14.66 11.27
CA ALA A 155 -36.60 -14.33 12.68
C ALA A 155 -35.57 -13.18 12.83
N ASN A 156 -35.99 -12.09 13.48
CA ASN A 156 -35.14 -11.02 14.00
C ASN A 156 -34.45 -11.52 15.28
N GLU A 157 -33.14 -11.31 15.44
CA GLU A 157 -32.58 -10.83 16.72
C GLU A 157 -31.15 -10.26 16.58
N THR A 158 -31.06 -9.05 17.11
CA THR A 158 -29.94 -8.11 17.34
C THR A 158 -28.62 -8.77 17.80
N ARG A 159 -27.50 -8.45 17.12
CA ARG A 159 -26.13 -8.78 17.54
C ARG A 159 -25.33 -7.49 17.75
N SER A 160 -24.72 -7.36 18.92
CA SER A 160 -23.84 -6.29 19.36
C SER A 160 -22.40 -6.55 18.90
N ASP A 161 -21.77 -5.48 18.42
CA ASP A 161 -20.44 -5.37 17.82
C ASP A 161 -19.29 -5.67 18.81
N GLU A 162 -18.10 -6.09 18.33
CA GLU A 162 -16.84 -5.55 18.87
C GLU A 162 -15.67 -5.58 17.87
N SER A 163 -15.11 -4.39 17.55
CA SER A 163 -14.09 -4.19 16.51
C SER A 163 -12.78 -3.57 17.05
N LEU A 164 -11.72 -3.80 16.28
CA LEU A 164 -10.26 -3.71 16.50
C LEU A 164 -9.66 -2.32 16.86
N PHE A 165 -10.47 -1.37 17.32
CA PHE A 165 -10.04 -0.14 18.00
C PHE A 165 -10.80 0.12 19.33
N GLY A 166 -11.50 -0.90 19.86
CA GLY A 166 -12.54 -0.67 20.87
C GLY A 166 -13.69 0.17 20.31
N ILE A 167 -13.91 0.10 18.99
CA ILE A 167 -14.99 0.80 18.27
C ILE A 167 -16.07 -0.24 17.98
N GLY A 168 -16.48 -0.91 19.04
CA GLY A 168 -17.36 -2.05 19.01
C GLY A 168 -18.79 -1.74 19.41
N GLU A 169 -19.27 -0.52 19.19
CA GLU A 169 -20.67 -0.08 19.40
C GLU A 169 -20.77 1.45 19.30
N GLN A 170 -19.84 2.11 18.60
CA GLN A 170 -19.84 3.56 18.56
C GLN A 170 -20.73 4.05 17.42
N SER A 171 -21.74 4.84 17.79
CA SER A 171 -22.64 5.52 16.84
C SER A 171 -21.86 6.13 15.68
N LEU A 172 -22.43 6.08 14.48
CA LEU A 172 -21.91 6.69 13.25
C LEU A 172 -21.32 8.10 13.47
N VAL A 173 -21.88 8.85 14.41
CA VAL A 173 -21.43 10.19 14.85
C VAL A 173 -19.99 10.20 15.37
N VAL A 174 -19.55 9.19 16.12
CA VAL A 174 -18.19 9.13 16.68
C VAL A 174 -17.18 8.82 15.59
N THR A 175 -17.49 7.88 14.68
CA THR A 175 -16.68 7.62 13.48
C THR A 175 -16.57 8.88 12.62
N LEU A 176 -17.69 9.59 12.42
CA LEU A 176 -17.71 10.86 11.70
C LEU A 176 -16.82 11.92 12.37
N LEU A 177 -16.88 12.03 13.71
CA LEU A 177 -16.05 12.95 14.49
C LEU A 177 -14.56 12.60 14.42
N LEU A 178 -14.22 11.31 14.44
CA LEU A 178 -12.84 10.85 14.37
C LEU A 178 -12.22 11.15 13.00
N PHE A 179 -12.93 10.85 11.92
CA PHE A 179 -12.47 11.20 10.56
C PHE A 179 -12.45 12.72 10.32
N PHE A 180 -13.38 13.47 10.93
CA PHE A 180 -13.33 14.93 10.93
C PHE A 180 -12.09 15.47 11.66
N ALA A 181 -11.74 14.90 12.82
CA ALA A 181 -10.52 15.25 13.56
C ALA A 181 -9.25 14.89 12.77
N LEU A 182 -9.24 13.74 12.11
CA LEU A 182 -8.16 13.32 11.21
C LEU A 182 -8.02 14.31 10.04
N GLY A 183 -9.14 14.74 9.45
CA GLY A 183 -9.16 15.80 8.43
C GLY A 183 -8.54 17.12 8.90
N ILE A 184 -8.78 17.54 10.14
CA ILE A 184 -8.12 18.71 10.73
C ILE A 184 -6.60 18.49 10.81
N GLY A 185 -6.15 17.31 11.22
CA GLY A 185 -4.73 16.95 11.22
C GLY A 185 -4.09 17.02 9.84
N LEU A 186 -4.80 16.54 8.81
CA LEU A 186 -4.33 16.55 7.43
C LEU A 186 -4.29 17.95 6.80
N ALA A 187 -5.02 18.93 7.32
CA ALA A 187 -4.93 20.32 6.85
C ALA A 187 -3.51 20.91 7.03
N PHE A 188 -2.72 20.36 7.96
CA PHE A 188 -1.33 20.76 8.20
C PHE A 188 -0.32 20.05 7.28
N THR A 189 -0.79 19.26 6.32
CA THR A 189 0.08 18.56 5.37
C THR A 189 0.75 19.51 4.37
N PRO A 190 1.94 19.16 3.87
CA PRO A 190 2.71 19.94 2.89
C PRO A 190 1.94 20.27 1.61
N CYS A 191 0.90 19.51 1.25
CA CYS A 191 0.17 19.69 -0.01
C CYS A 191 -0.97 20.73 0.07
N VAL A 192 -1.51 21.01 1.26
CA VAL A 192 -2.60 21.99 1.43
C VAL A 192 -2.04 23.40 1.67
N PHE A 193 -0.83 23.50 2.21
CA PHE A 193 -0.16 24.77 2.49
C PHE A 193 0.06 25.68 1.26
N PRO A 194 0.45 25.15 0.07
CA PRO A 194 0.59 25.94 -1.16
C PRO A 194 -0.70 26.56 -1.68
N MET A 195 -1.85 26.06 -1.22
CA MET A 195 -3.20 26.54 -1.57
C MET A 195 -3.63 27.75 -0.72
N TYR A 196 -3.03 27.94 0.46
CA TYR A 196 -3.33 29.04 1.37
C TYR A 196 -3.15 30.45 0.73
N PRO A 197 -2.05 30.74 -0.01
CA PRO A 197 -1.89 32.01 -0.73
C PRO A 197 -2.94 32.26 -1.82
N ILE A 198 -3.47 31.20 -2.45
CA ILE A 198 -4.50 31.30 -3.51
C ILE A 198 -5.82 31.74 -2.89
N LEU A 199 -6.24 31.11 -1.79
CA LEU A 199 -7.40 31.53 -1.00
C LEU A 199 -7.25 32.97 -0.51
N SER A 200 -6.07 33.36 -0.01
CA SER A 200 -5.81 34.74 0.39
C SER A 200 -5.97 35.73 -0.77
N GLY A 201 -5.39 35.45 -1.94
CA GLY A 201 -5.49 36.32 -3.11
C GLY A 201 -6.90 36.41 -3.72
N VAL A 202 -7.65 35.31 -3.72
CA VAL A 202 -8.99 35.22 -4.34
C VAL A 202 -10.10 35.70 -3.39
N VAL A 203 -9.99 35.40 -2.09
CA VAL A 203 -11.00 35.73 -1.08
C VAL A 203 -10.78 37.14 -0.50
N LEU A 204 -9.52 37.53 -0.25
CA LEU A 204 -9.14 38.85 0.31
C LEU A 204 -8.70 39.88 -0.76
N GLY A 205 -9.08 39.72 -2.02
CA GLY A 205 -8.80 40.70 -3.08
C GLY A 205 -9.16 42.15 -2.68
N ASN A 206 -8.71 43.14 -3.46
CA ASN A 206 -8.62 44.61 -3.18
C ASN A 206 -9.81 45.40 -2.53
N ARG A 207 -10.88 44.78 -2.02
CA ARG A 207 -12.00 45.43 -1.32
C ARG A 207 -12.13 44.92 0.12
N GLN A 208 -12.34 45.84 1.07
CA GLN A 208 -12.81 45.52 2.42
C GLN A 208 -14.11 44.71 2.33
N ARG A 209 -14.05 43.43 2.68
CA ARG A 209 -15.22 42.55 2.70
C ARG A 209 -15.76 42.38 4.11
N THR A 210 -17.08 42.32 4.21
CA THR A 210 -17.81 41.97 5.42
C THR A 210 -17.57 40.49 5.76
N TRP A 211 -17.38 40.18 7.05
CA TRP A 211 -17.15 38.83 7.58
C TRP A 211 -18.08 37.75 6.98
N ARG A 212 -19.38 38.07 6.79
CA ARG A 212 -20.38 37.15 6.22
C ARG A 212 -20.05 36.69 4.80
N ASN A 213 -19.52 37.57 3.94
CA ASN A 213 -19.19 37.22 2.56
C ASN A 213 -17.93 36.35 2.49
N THR A 214 -16.94 36.61 3.35
CA THR A 214 -15.74 35.77 3.47
C THR A 214 -16.11 34.36 3.93
N LEU A 215 -16.98 34.26 4.94
CA LEU A 215 -17.49 32.97 5.43
C LEU A 215 -18.21 32.20 4.33
N TRP A 216 -19.11 32.85 3.59
CA TRP A 216 -19.89 32.23 2.53
C TRP A 216 -19.01 31.72 1.38
N LEU A 217 -18.01 32.50 0.96
CA LEU A 217 -17.10 32.09 -0.11
C LEU A 217 -16.18 30.95 0.32
N SER A 218 -15.66 30.96 1.55
CA SER A 218 -14.85 29.85 2.08
C SER A 218 -15.68 28.57 2.23
N PHE A 219 -16.96 28.67 2.61
CA PHE A 219 -17.85 27.52 2.66
C PHE A 219 -18.08 26.89 1.28
N ILE A 220 -18.30 27.73 0.25
CA ILE A 220 -18.46 27.25 -1.14
C ILE A 220 -17.17 26.59 -1.67
N TYR A 221 -16.00 27.13 -1.32
CA TYR A 221 -14.71 26.51 -1.64
C TYR A 221 -14.58 25.11 -1.04
N VAL A 222 -14.90 24.97 0.25
CA VAL A 222 -14.84 23.67 0.96
C VAL A 222 -15.83 22.69 0.37
N GLN A 223 -17.04 23.12 -0.02
CA GLN A 223 -17.98 22.24 -0.73
C GLN A 223 -17.47 21.74 -2.07
N GLY A 224 -16.75 22.57 -2.82
CA GLY A 224 -16.10 22.14 -4.06
C GLY A 224 -15.13 20.98 -3.82
N MET A 225 -14.31 21.06 -2.76
CA MET A 225 -13.38 19.98 -2.38
C MET A 225 -14.10 18.74 -1.83
N ALA A 226 -15.12 18.94 -1.00
CA ALA A 226 -15.84 17.84 -0.36
C ALA A 226 -16.60 17.00 -1.39
N ILE A 227 -17.23 17.65 -2.37
CA ILE A 227 -17.94 16.96 -3.45
C ILE A 227 -16.95 16.20 -4.34
N THR A 228 -15.79 16.76 -4.67
CA THR A 228 -14.81 16.05 -5.51
C THR A 228 -14.19 14.85 -4.80
N TYR A 229 -13.87 14.95 -3.50
CA TYR A 229 -13.39 13.79 -2.73
C TYR A 229 -14.45 12.73 -2.50
N SER A 230 -15.71 13.13 -2.28
CA SER A 230 -16.81 12.16 -2.15
C SER A 230 -17.07 11.45 -3.47
N LEU A 231 -17.05 12.17 -4.60
CA LEU A 231 -17.18 11.59 -5.94
C LEU A 231 -16.01 10.66 -6.28
N LEU A 232 -14.77 11.08 -6.03
CA LEU A 232 -13.60 10.22 -6.25
C LEU A 232 -13.65 8.97 -5.37
N GLY A 233 -14.02 9.12 -4.11
CA GLY A 233 -14.19 7.99 -3.20
C GLY A 233 -15.29 7.03 -3.63
N LEU A 234 -16.43 7.55 -4.09
CA LEU A 234 -17.52 6.74 -4.66
C LEU A 234 -17.05 5.97 -5.90
N VAL A 235 -16.36 6.64 -6.83
CA VAL A 235 -15.83 6.01 -8.05
C VAL A 235 -14.83 4.90 -7.69
N VAL A 236 -13.95 5.13 -6.73
CA VAL A 236 -12.97 4.12 -6.27
C VAL A 236 -13.68 2.96 -5.54
N ALA A 237 -14.66 3.25 -4.69
CA ALA A 237 -15.44 2.24 -3.99
C ALA A 237 -16.17 1.30 -4.98
N LEU A 238 -16.84 1.87 -5.99
CA LEU A 238 -17.56 1.10 -7.02
C LEU A 238 -16.65 0.26 -7.90
N ALA A 239 -15.37 0.63 -7.99
CA ALA A 239 -14.46 0.05 -8.95
C ALA A 239 -13.45 -0.94 -8.30
N GLY A 240 -13.41 -0.99 -6.96
CA GLY A 240 -12.82 -2.06 -6.14
C GLY A 240 -11.30 -2.09 -6.05
N MET A 241 -10.75 -3.19 -5.49
CA MET A 241 -9.32 -3.41 -5.20
C MET A 241 -8.38 -3.28 -6.40
N GLN A 242 -8.90 -3.27 -7.64
CA GLN A 242 -8.12 -3.11 -8.87
C GLN A 242 -7.51 -1.72 -9.04
N TYR A 243 -8.04 -0.69 -8.35
CA TYR A 243 -7.52 0.68 -8.46
C TYR A 243 -6.21 0.88 -7.70
N GLN A 244 -5.98 0.10 -6.64
CA GLN A 244 -4.74 0.13 -5.87
C GLN A 244 -3.54 -0.30 -6.73
N ALA A 245 -3.73 -1.28 -7.63
CA ALA A 245 -2.71 -1.71 -8.60
C ALA A 245 -2.42 -0.63 -9.66
N TYR A 246 -3.42 0.15 -10.06
CA TYR A 246 -3.24 1.22 -11.06
C TYR A 246 -2.42 2.40 -10.51
N PHE A 247 -2.59 2.76 -9.24
CA PHE A 247 -1.75 3.78 -8.58
C PHE A 247 -0.29 3.34 -8.38
N GLN A 248 -0.01 2.04 -8.47
CA GLN A 248 1.35 1.50 -8.44
C GLN A 248 1.99 1.39 -9.83
N HIS A 249 1.25 1.69 -10.91
CA HIS A 249 1.80 1.62 -12.26
C HIS A 249 2.93 2.66 -12.44
N PRO A 250 4.09 2.27 -13.02
CA PRO A 250 5.29 3.11 -13.07
C PRO A 250 5.06 4.48 -13.73
N VAL A 251 4.21 4.52 -14.77
CA VAL A 251 3.87 5.78 -15.46
C VAL A 251 3.14 6.78 -14.56
N VAL A 252 2.22 6.31 -13.71
CA VAL A 252 1.45 7.18 -12.80
C VAL A 252 2.37 7.77 -11.73
N LEU A 253 3.26 6.94 -11.18
CA LEU A 253 4.27 7.37 -10.20
C LEU A 253 5.23 8.40 -10.80
N ILE A 254 5.68 8.21 -12.05
CA ILE A 254 6.55 9.18 -12.75
C ILE A 254 5.83 10.52 -12.93
N VAL A 255 4.58 10.51 -13.41
CA VAL A 255 3.79 11.75 -13.60
C VAL A 255 3.62 12.49 -12.27
N LEU A 256 3.29 11.77 -11.21
CA LEU A 256 3.12 12.35 -9.88
C LEU A 256 4.43 12.90 -9.31
N ALA A 257 5.54 12.18 -9.49
CA ALA A 257 6.86 12.63 -9.08
C ALA A 257 7.28 13.93 -9.81
N VAL A 258 7.04 14.02 -11.12
CA VAL A 258 7.31 15.24 -11.91
C VAL A 258 6.47 16.41 -11.39
N LEU A 259 5.18 16.18 -11.12
CA LEU A 259 4.27 17.19 -10.59
C LEU A 259 4.70 17.68 -9.20
N PHE A 260 5.06 16.79 -8.27
CA PHE A 260 5.56 17.18 -6.94
C PHE A 260 6.90 17.90 -6.99
N THR A 261 7.80 17.47 -7.89
CA THR A 261 9.06 18.16 -8.16
C THR A 261 8.82 19.60 -8.61
N ALA A 262 7.90 19.80 -9.55
CA ALA A 262 7.52 21.13 -10.03
C ALA A 262 6.97 22.02 -8.90
N PHE A 263 6.13 21.47 -8.01
CA PHE A 263 5.63 22.20 -6.84
C PHE A 263 6.73 22.54 -5.82
N ALA A 264 7.66 21.62 -5.56
CA ALA A 264 8.80 21.89 -4.70
C ALA A 264 9.67 23.03 -5.24
N PHE A 265 9.98 23.02 -6.55
CA PHE A 265 10.72 24.11 -7.18
C PHE A 265 9.99 25.46 -7.13
N SER A 266 8.64 25.45 -7.20
CA SER A 266 7.84 26.66 -7.01
C SER A 266 7.94 27.21 -5.58
N MET A 267 7.99 26.34 -4.56
CA MET A 267 8.18 26.74 -3.16
C MET A 267 9.56 27.32 -2.87
N PHE A 268 10.62 26.81 -3.52
CA PHE A 268 11.96 27.40 -3.44
C PHE A 268 12.07 28.77 -4.12
N GLY A 269 11.05 29.20 -4.86
CA GLY A 269 11.06 30.48 -5.58
C GLY A 269 11.99 30.50 -6.79
N ALA A 270 12.47 29.34 -7.24
CA ALA A 270 13.28 29.20 -8.45
C ALA A 270 12.48 29.57 -9.71
N PHE A 271 11.18 29.28 -9.69
CA PHE A 271 10.21 29.71 -10.70
C PHE A 271 8.92 30.17 -10.02
N THR A 272 8.58 31.46 -10.16
CA THR A 272 7.18 31.86 -10.02
C THR A 272 6.47 31.41 -11.28
N LEU A 273 5.46 30.53 -11.17
CA LEU A 273 4.55 30.20 -12.28
C LEU A 273 3.76 31.46 -12.66
N GLN A 274 4.42 32.42 -13.29
CA GLN A 274 3.79 33.53 -13.97
C GLN A 274 3.42 33.00 -15.34
N LEU A 275 2.12 32.80 -15.54
CA LEU A 275 1.57 32.46 -16.85
C LEU A 275 2.11 33.47 -17.88
N PRO A 276 2.40 33.04 -19.14
CA PRO A 276 2.80 33.96 -20.20
C PRO A 276 1.83 35.14 -20.26
N ILE A 277 2.37 36.36 -20.41
CA ILE A 277 1.60 37.62 -20.27
C ILE A 277 0.37 37.65 -21.20
N SER A 278 0.42 36.92 -22.33
CA SER A 278 -0.69 36.72 -23.28
C SER A 278 -1.84 35.86 -22.74
N TRP A 279 -1.53 34.81 -21.97
CA TRP A 279 -2.51 33.98 -21.29
C TRP A 279 -3.04 34.68 -20.05
N GLN A 280 -2.15 35.35 -19.29
CA GLN A 280 -2.53 36.11 -18.10
C GLN A 280 -3.48 37.27 -18.47
N SER A 281 -3.23 37.99 -19.55
CA SER A 281 -4.11 39.07 -20.03
C SER A 281 -5.44 38.57 -20.59
N ARG A 282 -5.49 37.43 -21.31
CA ARG A 282 -6.75 36.80 -21.73
C ARG A 282 -7.55 36.26 -20.56
N LEU A 283 -6.90 35.56 -19.63
CA LEU A 283 -7.52 35.09 -18.39
C LEU A 283 -7.94 36.26 -17.51
N GLN A 284 -7.21 37.39 -17.47
CA GLN A 284 -7.63 38.60 -16.76
C GLN A 284 -8.72 39.38 -17.50
N GLN A 285 -8.89 39.24 -18.81
CA GLN A 285 -10.05 39.76 -19.53
C GLN A 285 -11.31 38.94 -19.23
N PHE A 286 -11.20 37.61 -19.23
CA PHE A 286 -12.27 36.69 -18.81
C PHE A 286 -12.57 36.80 -17.30
N SER A 287 -11.53 36.92 -16.47
CA SER A 287 -11.61 37.11 -15.01
C SER A 287 -11.89 38.57 -14.62
N GLY A 288 -11.72 39.54 -15.50
CA GLY A 288 -12.09 40.94 -15.30
C GLY A 288 -13.59 41.17 -15.45
N GLN A 289 -14.26 40.27 -16.19
CA GLN A 289 -15.73 40.18 -16.24
C GLN A 289 -16.29 39.32 -15.09
N GLN A 290 -15.54 38.32 -14.61
CA GLN A 290 -15.87 37.60 -13.36
C GLN A 290 -15.41 38.41 -12.15
N LYS A 291 -16.31 39.22 -11.58
CA LYS A 291 -16.12 39.87 -10.28
C LYS A 291 -15.46 38.89 -9.30
N GLY A 292 -14.24 39.19 -8.85
CA GLY A 292 -13.57 38.39 -7.81
C GLY A 292 -14.54 38.16 -6.66
N GLY A 293 -14.69 36.92 -6.20
CA GLY A 293 -15.76 36.48 -5.28
C GLY A 293 -17.06 36.02 -5.94
N SER A 294 -17.06 35.62 -7.22
CA SER A 294 -18.20 34.88 -7.78
C SER A 294 -18.25 33.48 -7.11
N PRO A 295 -19.42 33.04 -6.60
CA PRO A 295 -19.54 31.76 -5.91
C PRO A 295 -19.17 30.58 -6.82
N LEU A 296 -19.53 30.66 -8.10
CA LEU A 296 -19.21 29.64 -9.11
C LEU A 296 -17.69 29.50 -9.33
N GLY A 297 -16.96 30.61 -9.45
CA GLY A 297 -15.51 30.58 -9.67
C GLY A 297 -14.75 29.98 -8.48
N VAL A 298 -15.19 30.29 -7.27
CA VAL A 298 -14.60 29.75 -6.03
C VAL A 298 -14.88 28.25 -5.88
N PHE A 299 -16.07 27.79 -6.27
CA PHE A 299 -16.43 26.36 -6.29
C PHE A 299 -15.54 25.56 -7.25
N ILE A 300 -15.35 26.04 -8.49
CA ILE A 300 -14.53 25.35 -9.51
C ILE A 300 -13.06 25.29 -9.08
N ILE A 301 -12.51 26.38 -8.52
CA ILE A 301 -11.14 26.40 -8.00
C ILE A 301 -11.00 25.41 -6.83
N GLY A 302 -12.02 25.28 -5.97
CA GLY A 302 -12.06 24.25 -4.93
C GLY A 302 -12.02 22.84 -5.51
N ALA A 303 -12.88 22.53 -6.49
CA ALA A 303 -12.92 21.22 -7.12
C ALA A 303 -11.56 20.80 -7.74
N ILE A 304 -10.92 21.70 -8.48
CA ILE A 304 -9.58 21.46 -9.07
C ILE A 304 -8.52 21.26 -7.98
N SER A 305 -8.58 22.06 -6.91
CA SER A 305 -7.67 21.92 -5.76
C SER A 305 -7.79 20.55 -5.12
N GLY A 306 -9.02 20.04 -4.93
CA GLY A 306 -9.26 18.72 -4.37
C GLY A 306 -8.57 17.65 -5.21
N LEU A 307 -8.78 17.67 -6.53
CA LEU A 307 -8.20 16.71 -7.47
C LEU A 307 -6.66 16.68 -7.41
N VAL A 308 -6.03 17.85 -7.28
CA VAL A 308 -4.56 17.98 -7.20
C VAL A 308 -4.02 17.51 -5.84
N ALA A 309 -4.81 17.65 -4.77
CA ALA A 309 -4.41 17.24 -3.43
C ALA A 309 -4.66 15.74 -3.13
N SER A 310 -5.48 15.06 -3.94
CA SER A 310 -5.76 13.61 -3.82
C SER A 310 -4.52 12.71 -3.65
N PRO A 311 -3.41 12.91 -4.37
CA PRO A 311 -2.26 12.01 -4.24
C PRO A 311 -1.60 12.06 -2.86
N CYS A 312 -1.73 13.19 -2.15
CA CYS A 312 -1.16 13.38 -0.82
C CYS A 312 -2.03 12.82 0.31
N THR A 313 -3.32 12.62 0.05
CA THR A 313 -4.28 12.10 1.02
C THR A 313 -4.53 10.60 0.84
N THR A 314 -3.83 9.95 -0.10
CA THR A 314 -3.98 8.53 -0.45
C THR A 314 -3.92 7.61 0.77
N ALA A 315 -2.94 7.75 1.67
CA ALA A 315 -2.81 6.85 2.82
C ALA A 315 -4.01 6.89 3.79
N PRO A 316 -4.47 8.08 4.26
CA PRO A 316 -5.73 8.19 5.00
C PRO A 316 -6.96 7.74 4.21
N LEU A 317 -7.00 8.05 2.90
CA LEU A 317 -8.09 7.62 2.02
C LEU A 317 -8.15 6.10 1.90
N SER A 318 -7.01 5.41 1.79
CA SER A 318 -6.95 3.94 1.76
C SER A 318 -7.53 3.34 3.03
N GLY A 319 -7.21 3.90 4.21
CA GLY A 319 -7.81 3.46 5.48
C GLY A 319 -9.33 3.68 5.52
N ALA A 320 -9.81 4.85 5.05
CA ALA A 320 -11.23 5.13 4.94
C ALA A 320 -11.92 4.17 3.95
N LEU A 321 -11.32 3.93 2.78
CA LEU A 321 -11.83 3.04 1.75
C LEU A 321 -11.86 1.58 2.21
N LEU A 322 -10.86 1.13 2.99
CA LEU A 322 -10.87 -0.18 3.62
C LEU A 322 -12.03 -0.32 4.62
N PHE A 323 -12.27 0.70 5.44
CA PHE A 323 -13.41 0.72 6.35
C PHE A 323 -14.75 0.70 5.59
N ILE A 324 -14.87 1.44 4.49
CA ILE A 324 -16.06 1.43 3.63
C ILE A 324 -16.27 0.07 2.98
N ALA A 325 -15.18 -0.55 2.48
CA ALA A 325 -15.21 -1.88 1.90
C ALA A 325 -15.60 -2.96 2.93
N GLN A 326 -15.29 -2.76 4.21
CA GLN A 326 -15.74 -3.63 5.31
C GLN A 326 -17.19 -3.36 5.72
N SER A 327 -17.64 -2.10 5.66
CA SER A 327 -18.96 -1.68 6.15
C SER A 327 -20.09 -1.91 5.15
N GLY A 328 -19.80 -2.06 3.86
CA GLY A 328 -20.77 -2.27 2.76
C GLY A 328 -21.77 -1.12 2.51
N ASP A 329 -21.86 -0.13 3.41
CA ASP A 329 -22.76 1.02 3.27
C ASP A 329 -22.06 2.20 2.56
N ILE A 330 -22.36 2.31 1.26
CA ILE A 330 -21.86 3.35 0.35
C ILE A 330 -22.22 4.76 0.85
N ILE A 331 -23.39 4.95 1.47
CA ILE A 331 -23.87 6.27 1.93
C ILE A 331 -23.07 6.70 3.16
N ASN A 332 -22.83 5.80 4.10
CA ASN A 332 -22.01 6.07 5.28
C ASN A 332 -20.55 6.32 4.89
N GLY A 333 -20.04 5.59 3.89
CA GLY A 333 -18.72 5.85 3.33
C GLY A 333 -18.56 7.21 2.68
N ALA A 334 -19.54 7.61 1.87
CA ALA A 334 -19.59 8.95 1.31
C ALA A 334 -19.67 10.03 2.41
N ALA A 335 -20.45 9.80 3.47
CA ALA A 335 -20.55 10.71 4.61
C ALA A 335 -19.22 10.85 5.38
N ILE A 336 -18.48 9.76 5.57
CA ILE A 336 -17.15 9.76 6.21
C ILE A 336 -16.13 10.57 5.40
N LEU A 337 -16.06 10.32 4.09
CA LEU A 337 -15.15 11.06 3.20
C LEU A 337 -15.51 12.55 3.12
N TYR A 338 -16.81 12.85 3.12
CA TYR A 338 -17.31 14.20 3.18
C TYR A 338 -16.93 14.90 4.50
N ALA A 339 -17.09 14.22 5.64
CA ALA A 339 -16.71 14.73 6.95
C ALA A 339 -15.19 14.97 7.06
N LEU A 340 -14.37 14.07 6.52
CA LEU A 340 -12.92 14.25 6.44
C LEU A 340 -12.55 15.52 5.63
N SER A 341 -13.21 15.75 4.50
CA SER A 341 -13.00 16.97 3.69
C SER A 341 -13.46 18.25 4.41
N LEU A 342 -14.61 18.20 5.11
CA LEU A 342 -15.05 19.31 5.97
C LEU A 342 -14.03 19.61 7.07
N GLY A 343 -13.44 18.58 7.69
CA GLY A 343 -12.39 18.71 8.69
C GLY A 343 -11.17 19.48 8.17
N MET A 344 -10.71 19.17 6.95
CA MET A 344 -9.63 19.92 6.30
C MET A 344 -10.01 21.38 6.00
N GLY A 345 -11.29 21.63 5.69
CA GLY A 345 -11.82 22.96 5.38
C GLY A 345 -11.93 23.89 6.58
N VAL A 346 -12.11 23.36 7.80
CA VAL A 346 -12.30 24.16 9.02
C VAL A 346 -11.10 25.06 9.33
N PRO A 347 -9.84 24.58 9.35
CA PRO A 347 -8.68 25.45 9.49
C PRO A 347 -8.63 26.56 8.42
N LEU A 348 -8.93 26.24 7.16
CA LEU A 348 -8.92 27.21 6.06
C LEU A 348 -9.97 28.32 6.25
N ILE A 349 -11.18 27.95 6.67
CA ILE A 349 -12.24 28.92 7.02
C ILE A 349 -11.78 29.78 8.18
N LEU A 350 -11.24 29.18 9.25
CA LEU A 350 -10.80 29.90 10.44
C LEU A 350 -9.69 30.91 10.11
N PHE A 351 -8.72 30.54 9.28
CA PHE A 351 -7.67 31.46 8.83
C PHE A 351 -8.20 32.56 7.89
N GLY A 352 -9.11 32.23 6.97
CA GLY A 352 -9.72 33.21 6.07
C GLY A 352 -10.56 34.24 6.82
N LEU A 353 -11.33 33.80 7.81
CA LEU A 353 -12.11 34.62 8.72
C LEU A 353 -11.25 35.50 9.62
N SER A 354 -10.10 34.98 10.08
CA SER A 354 -9.13 35.75 10.86
C SER A 354 -8.59 36.98 10.11
N GLY A 355 -8.84 37.14 8.81
CA GLY A 355 -8.54 38.35 8.05
C GLY A 355 -7.07 38.75 8.07
N GLY A 356 -6.16 37.79 8.25
CA GLY A 356 -4.72 38.06 8.40
C GLY A 356 -4.31 38.70 9.74
N LYS A 357 -5.20 38.77 10.74
CA LYS A 357 -4.87 39.30 12.08
C LYS A 357 -4.11 38.30 12.95
N LEU A 358 -4.32 37.00 12.71
CA LEU A 358 -3.69 35.89 13.44
C LEU A 358 -2.41 35.40 12.75
N LEU A 359 -2.22 35.77 11.48
CA LEU A 359 -1.04 35.40 10.70
C LEU A 359 -0.10 36.61 10.59
N PRO A 360 1.16 36.48 11.01
CA PRO A 360 2.13 37.56 10.85
C PRO A 360 2.23 37.94 9.37
N LYS A 361 2.44 39.23 9.08
CA LYS A 361 2.63 39.72 7.70
C LYS A 361 3.63 38.80 6.99
N ALA A 362 3.29 38.38 5.77
CA ALA A 362 4.16 37.54 4.94
C ALA A 362 5.55 38.20 4.84
N GLY A 363 6.51 37.63 5.56
CA GLY A 363 7.85 38.15 5.75
C GLY A 363 8.85 37.01 5.85
N ALA A 364 9.95 37.20 6.58
CA ALA A 364 11.04 36.21 6.67
C ALA A 364 10.59 34.81 7.14
N TRP A 365 9.60 34.73 8.03
CA TRP A 365 9.06 33.45 8.51
C TRP A 365 8.43 32.61 7.38
N MET A 366 7.73 33.24 6.44
CA MET A 366 7.10 32.54 5.31
C MET A 366 8.14 31.92 4.36
N THR A 367 9.31 32.57 4.22
CA THR A 367 10.42 32.02 3.43
C THR A 367 10.99 30.76 4.08
N VAL A 368 11.14 30.75 5.41
CA VAL A 368 11.60 29.56 6.15
C VAL A 368 10.61 28.41 5.99
N VAL A 369 9.32 28.67 6.16
CA VAL A 369 8.26 27.65 6.01
C VAL A 369 8.24 27.06 4.59
N LYS A 370 8.31 27.90 3.56
CA LYS A 370 8.39 27.44 2.15
C LYS A 370 9.61 26.56 1.89
N GLN A 371 10.76 26.92 2.47
CA GLN A 371 12.00 26.17 2.27
C GLN A 371 11.95 24.81 2.98
N VAL A 372 11.43 24.74 4.21
CA VAL A 372 11.24 23.47 4.95
C VAL A 372 10.27 22.54 4.21
N PHE A 373 9.10 23.05 3.79
CA PHE A 373 8.12 22.22 3.07
C PHE A 373 8.56 21.85 1.65
N GLY A 374 9.32 22.70 0.97
CA GLY A 374 9.92 22.37 -0.33
C GLY A 374 10.88 21.18 -0.24
N TRP A 375 11.71 21.14 0.81
CA TRP A 375 12.57 19.97 1.09
C TRP A 375 11.74 18.73 1.38
N LEU A 376 10.71 18.84 2.25
CA LEU A 376 9.83 17.72 2.56
C LEU A 376 9.13 17.15 1.32
N LEU A 377 8.62 18.00 0.42
CA LEU A 377 8.02 17.56 -0.85
C LEU A 377 9.02 16.84 -1.76
N LEU A 378 10.28 17.32 -1.83
CA LEU A 378 11.33 16.61 -2.58
C LEU A 378 11.66 15.24 -1.98
N ALA A 379 11.63 15.09 -0.65
CA ALA A 379 11.78 13.79 0.00
C ALA A 379 10.66 12.82 -0.41
N VAL A 380 9.41 13.29 -0.44
CA VAL A 380 8.27 12.47 -0.89
C VAL A 380 8.41 12.05 -2.36
N THR A 381 8.83 12.97 -3.23
CA THR A 381 9.15 12.64 -4.63
C THR A 381 10.22 11.54 -4.72
N LEU A 382 11.28 11.68 -3.94
CA LEU A 382 12.41 10.76 -3.99
C LEU A 382 12.00 9.37 -3.48
N PHE A 383 11.17 9.32 -2.44
CA PHE A 383 10.52 8.10 -1.96
C PHE A 383 9.60 7.45 -3.02
N LEU A 384 8.86 8.24 -3.78
CA LEU A 384 8.00 7.73 -4.85
C LEU A 384 8.81 7.13 -6.01
N ILE A 385 9.92 7.78 -6.36
CA ILE A 385 10.86 7.34 -7.41
C ILE A 385 11.66 6.11 -6.99
N GLU A 386 11.99 5.97 -5.69
CA GLU A 386 12.69 4.82 -5.14
C GLU A 386 11.96 3.50 -5.46
N ARG A 387 10.63 3.51 -5.53
CA ARG A 387 9.84 2.32 -5.87
C ARG A 387 10.00 1.84 -7.32
N LEU A 388 10.59 2.66 -8.20
CA LEU A 388 10.87 2.32 -9.60
C LEU A 388 12.35 2.04 -9.88
N LEU A 389 13.24 2.32 -8.93
CA LEU A 389 14.69 2.28 -9.17
C LEU A 389 15.36 1.12 -8.42
N PRO A 390 16.42 0.51 -8.99
CA PRO A 390 17.27 -0.43 -8.27
C PRO A 390 17.83 0.18 -6.98
N THR A 391 17.99 -0.65 -5.94
CA THR A 391 18.36 -0.22 -4.58
C THR A 391 19.65 0.62 -4.54
N HIS A 392 20.62 0.29 -5.39
CA HIS A 392 21.89 1.02 -5.48
C HIS A 392 21.70 2.48 -5.92
N ILE A 393 20.80 2.75 -6.88
CA ILE A 393 20.56 4.10 -7.40
C ILE A 393 19.75 4.92 -6.40
N SER A 394 18.77 4.29 -5.74
CA SER A 394 18.01 4.89 -4.64
C SER A 394 18.94 5.40 -3.52
N MET A 395 19.96 4.62 -3.16
CA MET A 395 20.95 4.99 -2.15
C MET A 395 21.70 6.27 -2.50
N TRP A 396 22.23 6.38 -3.72
CA TRP A 396 22.93 7.59 -4.15
C TRP A 396 22.01 8.81 -4.21
N LEU A 397 20.75 8.63 -4.61
CA LEU A 397 19.74 9.69 -4.65
C LEU A 397 19.43 10.25 -3.26
N TRP A 398 19.21 9.39 -2.26
CA TRP A 398 18.97 9.81 -0.88
C TRP A 398 20.17 10.55 -0.28
N VAL A 399 21.39 10.06 -0.52
CA VAL A 399 22.62 10.74 -0.09
C VAL A 399 22.71 12.13 -0.73
N PHE A 400 22.51 12.24 -2.04
CA PHE A 400 22.54 13.51 -2.75
C PHE A 400 21.49 14.50 -2.21
N TYR A 401 20.27 14.02 -1.97
CA TYR A 401 19.20 14.81 -1.38
C TYR A 401 19.56 15.35 0.00
N PHE A 402 20.05 14.50 0.92
CA PHE A 402 20.43 14.94 2.26
C PHE A 402 21.61 15.93 2.24
N VAL A 403 22.57 15.75 1.35
CA VAL A 403 23.71 16.67 1.18
C VAL A 403 23.23 18.05 0.74
N ILE A 404 22.35 18.14 -0.27
CA ILE A 404 21.82 19.44 -0.72
C ILE A 404 20.90 20.06 0.34
N ALA A 405 20.07 19.25 1.01
CA ALA A 405 19.19 19.70 2.08
C ALA A 405 19.99 20.32 3.23
N ALA A 406 21.05 19.65 3.66
CA ALA A 406 21.96 20.15 4.68
C ALA A 406 22.63 21.46 4.23
N GLY A 407 23.16 21.52 3.00
CA GLY A 407 23.76 22.73 2.43
C GLY A 407 22.81 23.93 2.41
N ALA A 408 21.56 23.72 2.00
CA ALA A 408 20.54 24.76 1.96
C ALA A 408 20.11 25.24 3.37
N LEU A 409 20.00 24.31 4.33
CA LEU A 409 19.67 24.65 5.71
C LEU A 409 20.78 25.48 6.38
N ILE A 410 22.05 25.19 6.06
CA ILE A 410 23.21 25.93 6.57
C ILE A 410 23.25 27.35 6.01
N ALA A 411 22.99 27.51 4.71
CA ALA A 411 22.85 28.83 4.10
C ALA A 411 21.72 29.65 4.75
N ALA A 412 20.63 29.00 5.16
CA ALA A 412 19.53 29.66 5.88
C ALA A 412 19.90 30.03 7.33
N ILE A 413 20.53 29.14 8.09
CA ILE A 413 20.88 29.36 9.52
C ILE A 413 22.02 30.38 9.67
N SER A 414 23.02 30.35 8.78
CA SER A 414 24.12 31.32 8.74
C SER A 414 23.66 32.76 8.47
N ARG A 415 22.48 32.92 7.85
CA ARG A 415 21.83 34.23 7.67
C ARG A 415 21.15 34.76 8.94
N ILE A 416 20.85 33.90 9.90
CA ILE A 416 20.04 34.21 11.10
C ILE A 416 20.89 34.27 12.38
N THR A 417 22.03 33.56 12.45
CA THR A 417 22.85 33.47 13.68
C THR A 417 24.36 33.53 13.39
N SER A 418 25.13 34.19 14.28
CA SER A 418 26.61 34.28 14.22
C SER A 418 27.35 33.05 14.79
N VAL A 419 26.72 31.88 14.88
CA VAL A 419 27.43 30.63 15.22
C VAL A 419 28.19 30.11 13.99
N LYS A 420 29.40 29.56 14.19
CA LYS A 420 30.18 28.99 13.10
C LYS A 420 29.36 27.88 12.41
N PRO A 421 29.01 28.01 11.12
CA PRO A 421 28.12 27.08 10.42
C PRO A 421 28.65 25.64 10.40
N THR A 422 29.96 25.47 10.58
CA THR A 422 30.68 24.19 10.61
C THR A 422 30.25 23.26 11.75
N VAL A 423 29.87 23.80 12.92
CA VAL A 423 29.50 22.97 14.09
C VAL A 423 28.06 22.46 13.96
N VAL A 424 27.16 23.28 13.42
CA VAL A 424 25.77 22.91 13.16
C VAL A 424 25.68 21.91 11.99
N LEU A 425 26.51 22.09 10.96
CA LEU A 425 26.71 21.16 9.84
C LEU A 425 27.07 19.75 10.34
N LEU A 426 28.08 19.61 11.21
CA LEU A 426 28.57 18.29 11.64
C LEU A 426 27.57 17.52 12.51
N VAL A 427 26.82 18.21 13.37
CA VAL A 427 25.84 17.56 14.25
C VAL A 427 24.61 17.07 13.47
N ILE A 428 24.15 17.87 12.51
CA ILE A 428 22.97 17.54 11.69
C ILE A 428 23.32 16.49 10.63
N LEU A 429 24.48 16.61 9.96
CA LEU A 429 24.93 15.58 9.04
C LEU A 429 25.20 14.26 9.75
N SER A 430 25.78 14.27 10.96
CA SER A 430 25.95 13.01 11.68
C SER A 430 24.60 12.42 12.07
N SER A 431 23.66 13.19 12.61
CA SER A 431 22.36 12.66 13.02
C SER A 431 21.53 12.11 11.86
N LEU A 432 21.49 12.82 10.72
CA LEU A 432 20.77 12.36 9.53
C LEU A 432 21.48 11.21 8.82
N ALA A 433 22.82 11.20 8.82
CA ALA A 433 23.57 10.07 8.30
C ALA A 433 23.36 8.82 9.15
N THR A 434 23.34 8.91 10.49
CA THR A 434 23.12 7.73 11.34
C THR A 434 21.72 7.15 11.14
N VAL A 435 20.69 7.99 11.04
CA VAL A 435 19.31 7.53 10.78
C VAL A 435 19.17 6.94 9.38
N GLY A 436 19.74 7.59 8.37
CA GLY A 436 19.72 7.11 6.98
C GLY A 436 20.48 5.79 6.82
N ILE A 437 21.69 5.69 7.39
CA ILE A 437 22.50 4.47 7.39
C ILE A 437 21.77 3.36 8.15
N TYR A 438 21.16 3.63 9.29
CA TYR A 438 20.42 2.61 10.06
C TYR A 438 19.22 2.06 9.27
N TRP A 439 18.42 2.93 8.66
CA TRP A 439 17.27 2.51 7.83
C TRP A 439 17.71 1.75 6.58
N GLN A 440 18.81 2.19 5.96
CA GLN A 440 19.26 1.69 4.67
C GLN A 440 20.15 0.44 4.75
N VAL A 441 20.96 0.30 5.80
CA VAL A 441 21.72 -0.92 6.07
C VAL A 441 20.79 -2.07 6.42
N ASN A 442 19.72 -1.81 7.18
CA ASN A 442 18.71 -2.84 7.47
C ASN A 442 18.07 -3.38 6.18
N LYS A 443 17.63 -2.47 5.28
CA LYS A 443 17.06 -2.85 3.98
C LYS A 443 18.08 -3.54 3.05
N ALA A 444 19.31 -3.04 2.99
CA ALA A 444 20.36 -3.61 2.14
C ALA A 444 20.83 -4.99 2.63
N GLN A 445 20.90 -5.24 3.94
CA GLN A 445 21.18 -6.58 4.48
C GLN A 445 20.04 -7.57 4.18
N LEU A 446 18.79 -7.12 4.26
CA LEU A 446 17.62 -7.95 3.92
C LEU A 446 17.53 -8.27 2.42
N GLU A 447 17.85 -7.33 1.52
CA GLU A 447 17.78 -7.56 0.07
C GLU A 447 19.00 -8.31 -0.50
N GLN A 448 20.21 -8.06 0.00
CA GLN A 448 21.44 -8.58 -0.60
C GLN A 448 21.73 -10.04 -0.22
N GLN A 449 21.10 -10.55 0.83
CA GLN A 449 21.27 -11.92 1.29
C GLN A 449 20.29 -12.90 0.64
N SER A 450 19.22 -12.43 -0.02
CA SER A 450 18.19 -13.28 -0.65
C SER A 450 18.13 -13.17 -2.19
N HIS A 451 18.12 -11.96 -2.77
CA HIS A 451 17.84 -11.77 -4.20
C HIS A 451 19.05 -11.94 -5.14
N GLY A 452 20.28 -12.04 -4.62
CA GLY A 452 21.49 -12.24 -5.44
C GLY A 452 21.88 -13.71 -5.67
N LEU A 453 21.22 -14.65 -4.98
CA LEU A 453 21.58 -16.07 -4.99
C LEU A 453 21.02 -16.81 -6.22
N PHE A 454 19.86 -16.39 -6.71
CA PHE A 454 19.10 -17.11 -7.74
C PHE A 454 19.16 -16.42 -9.09
N LYS A 455 19.34 -17.20 -10.15
CA LYS A 455 19.15 -16.73 -11.52
C LYS A 455 17.68 -16.83 -11.90
N GLN A 456 17.08 -15.70 -12.26
CA GLN A 456 15.67 -15.64 -12.65
C GLN A 456 15.42 -16.31 -14.00
N VAL A 457 14.36 -17.12 -14.07
CA VAL A 457 13.89 -17.79 -15.28
C VAL A 457 12.37 -17.62 -15.40
N SER A 458 11.85 -17.46 -16.62
CA SER A 458 10.42 -17.14 -16.82
C SER A 458 9.68 -18.11 -17.73
N THR A 459 10.41 -19.00 -18.42
CA THR A 459 9.81 -19.96 -19.34
C THR A 459 10.33 -21.37 -19.11
N LEU A 460 9.53 -22.38 -19.51
CA LEU A 460 9.96 -23.79 -19.49
C LEU A 460 11.23 -24.02 -20.31
N GLU A 461 11.38 -23.29 -21.41
CA GLU A 461 12.54 -23.38 -22.28
C GLU A 461 13.80 -22.83 -21.59
N ASP A 462 13.67 -21.72 -20.86
CA ASP A 462 14.76 -21.17 -20.05
C ASP A 462 15.14 -22.13 -18.93
N ILE A 463 14.16 -22.68 -18.20
CA ILE A 463 14.41 -23.67 -17.14
C ILE A 463 15.18 -24.88 -17.70
N GLN A 464 14.71 -25.44 -18.83
CA GLN A 464 15.36 -26.60 -19.43
C GLN A 464 16.77 -26.29 -19.92
N ARG A 465 17.01 -25.08 -20.45
CA ARG A 465 18.34 -24.63 -20.85
C ARG A 465 19.29 -24.60 -19.64
N GLU A 466 18.87 -23.97 -18.54
CA GLU A 466 19.71 -23.89 -17.33
C GLU A 466 19.99 -25.26 -16.72
N ILE A 467 19.02 -26.19 -16.77
CA ILE A 467 19.20 -27.57 -16.32
C ILE A 467 20.22 -28.32 -17.19
N THR A 468 20.18 -28.12 -18.51
CA THR A 468 21.04 -28.85 -19.46
C THR A 468 22.45 -28.29 -19.55
N GLU A 469 22.62 -26.98 -19.31
CA GLU A 469 23.92 -26.30 -19.34
C GLU A 469 24.73 -26.46 -18.05
N SER A 470 24.10 -26.91 -16.95
CA SER A 470 24.75 -27.06 -15.66
C SER A 470 25.39 -28.45 -15.47
N ASP A 471 26.69 -28.48 -15.18
CA ASP A 471 27.40 -29.69 -14.72
C ASP A 471 27.21 -29.96 -13.21
N LYS A 472 26.46 -29.09 -12.51
CA LYS A 472 26.15 -29.17 -11.08
C LYS A 472 24.68 -29.52 -10.87
N TRP A 473 24.34 -29.93 -9.64
CA TRP A 473 22.95 -30.00 -9.19
C TRP A 473 22.25 -28.66 -9.41
N VAL A 474 21.05 -28.69 -9.97
CA VAL A 474 20.24 -27.50 -10.20
C VAL A 474 19.07 -27.48 -9.22
N MET A 475 18.95 -26.40 -8.46
CA MET A 475 17.82 -26.15 -7.58
C MET A 475 16.92 -25.10 -8.23
N LEU A 476 15.68 -25.49 -8.52
CA LEU A 476 14.64 -24.62 -9.04
C LEU A 476 13.67 -24.26 -7.92
N ASP A 477 13.66 -23.00 -7.52
CA ASP A 477 12.68 -22.44 -6.59
C ASP A 477 11.49 -21.85 -7.36
N LEU A 478 10.27 -22.32 -7.07
CA LEU A 478 9.03 -21.74 -7.59
C LEU A 478 8.45 -20.81 -6.55
N TYR A 479 8.40 -19.52 -6.90
CA TYR A 479 8.18 -18.42 -5.97
C TYR A 479 6.99 -17.54 -6.40
N ALA A 480 6.34 -16.89 -5.43
CA ALA A 480 5.42 -15.79 -5.69
C ALA A 480 5.37 -14.74 -4.55
N ASP A 481 5.16 -13.46 -4.88
CA ASP A 481 5.05 -12.37 -3.90
C ASP A 481 3.85 -12.51 -2.95
N TRP A 482 2.80 -13.22 -3.37
CA TRP A 482 1.61 -13.47 -2.56
C TRP A 482 1.73 -14.71 -1.66
N CYS A 483 2.87 -15.39 -1.65
CA CYS A 483 3.11 -16.62 -0.90
C CYS A 483 3.90 -16.33 0.39
N VAL A 484 3.27 -16.49 1.56
CA VAL A 484 3.91 -16.28 2.88
C VAL A 484 5.10 -17.21 3.05
N ALA A 485 4.89 -18.50 2.84
CA ALA A 485 5.91 -19.53 3.02
C ALA A 485 7.12 -19.36 2.09
N CYS A 486 6.93 -18.73 0.93
CA CYS A 486 8.02 -18.37 0.04
C CYS A 486 8.90 -17.28 0.66
N LYS A 487 8.28 -16.28 1.31
CA LYS A 487 8.99 -15.24 2.08
C LYS A 487 9.68 -15.79 3.32
N GLU A 488 9.08 -16.76 3.98
CA GLU A 488 9.70 -17.47 5.09
C GLU A 488 10.98 -18.19 4.66
N PHE A 489 10.97 -18.86 3.50
CA PHE A 489 12.19 -19.47 2.93
C PHE A 489 13.27 -18.42 2.68
N GLU A 490 12.95 -17.32 2.00
CA GLU A 490 13.93 -16.26 1.71
C GLU A 490 14.55 -15.67 2.98
N GLN A 491 13.73 -15.44 4.01
CA GLN A 491 14.15 -14.75 5.23
C GLN A 491 14.83 -15.67 6.24
N TYR A 492 14.37 -16.91 6.41
CA TYR A 492 14.78 -17.79 7.50
C TYR A 492 15.65 -18.97 7.05
N THR A 493 15.43 -19.50 5.84
CA THR A 493 16.08 -20.73 5.39
C THR A 493 17.21 -20.46 4.40
N PHE A 494 16.97 -19.67 3.35
CA PHE A 494 17.98 -19.34 2.32
C PHE A 494 19.02 -18.33 2.82
N SER A 495 18.69 -17.56 3.86
CA SER A 495 19.61 -16.63 4.50
C SER A 495 20.59 -17.33 5.47
N ASP A 496 20.32 -18.58 5.87
CA ASP A 496 21.14 -19.33 6.82
C ASP A 496 22.52 -19.69 6.23
N ALA A 497 23.56 -19.51 7.04
CA ALA A 497 24.94 -19.68 6.61
C ALA A 497 25.32 -21.14 6.28
N ASN A 498 24.63 -22.14 6.84
CA ASN A 498 24.89 -23.54 6.51
C ASN A 498 24.21 -23.92 5.19
N VAL A 499 22.98 -23.47 4.97
CA VAL A 499 22.28 -23.64 3.69
C VAL A 499 23.05 -22.97 2.55
N GLN A 500 23.57 -21.76 2.78
CA GLN A 500 24.38 -21.03 1.79
C GLN A 500 25.67 -21.77 1.38
N LYS A 501 26.29 -22.57 2.25
CA LYS A 501 27.47 -23.37 1.87
C LYS A 501 27.13 -24.43 0.83
N HIS A 502 25.96 -25.06 0.95
CA HIS A 502 25.49 -26.02 -0.04
C HIS A 502 25.14 -25.34 -1.36
N PHE A 503 24.59 -24.12 -1.30
CA PHE A 503 24.26 -23.31 -2.48
C PHE A 503 25.46 -23.00 -3.38
N GLU A 504 26.67 -22.83 -2.84
CA GLU A 504 27.89 -22.63 -3.64
C GLU A 504 28.22 -23.82 -4.58
N SER A 505 27.78 -25.02 -4.19
CA SER A 505 27.98 -26.26 -4.95
C SER A 505 26.88 -26.55 -5.97
N MET A 506 25.83 -25.71 -6.03
CA MET A 506 24.66 -25.90 -6.88
C MET A 506 24.49 -24.73 -7.86
N HIS A 507 23.72 -24.96 -8.92
CA HIS A 507 23.21 -23.90 -9.79
C HIS A 507 21.80 -23.55 -9.35
N LEU A 508 21.61 -22.31 -8.88
CA LEU A 508 20.33 -21.88 -8.31
C LEU A 508 19.54 -21.07 -9.33
N ILE A 509 18.34 -21.52 -9.63
CA ILE A 509 17.40 -20.82 -10.50
C ILE A 509 16.08 -20.60 -9.76
N GLN A 510 15.41 -19.48 -10.03
CA GLN A 510 14.11 -19.16 -9.45
C GLN A 510 13.14 -18.77 -10.56
N ALA A 511 11.94 -19.32 -10.52
CA ALA A 511 10.84 -18.91 -11.39
C ALA A 511 9.78 -18.17 -10.60
N ASP A 512 9.64 -16.88 -10.88
CA ASP A 512 8.59 -16.03 -10.33
C ASP A 512 7.27 -16.26 -11.08
N VAL A 513 6.30 -16.87 -10.40
CA VAL A 513 4.95 -17.14 -10.92
C VAL A 513 3.89 -16.23 -10.30
N THR A 514 4.30 -15.07 -9.75
CA THR A 514 3.40 -14.09 -9.11
C THR A 514 2.27 -13.66 -10.03
N ALA A 515 2.55 -13.45 -11.31
CA ALA A 515 1.60 -12.95 -12.29
C ALA A 515 0.53 -13.99 -12.70
N ASN A 516 0.78 -15.29 -12.46
CA ASN A 516 -0.08 -16.41 -12.84
C ASN A 516 -0.53 -16.34 -14.32
N ASN A 517 0.39 -16.01 -15.22
CA ASN A 517 0.14 -15.89 -16.64
C ASN A 517 0.19 -17.27 -17.34
N LYS A 518 -0.04 -17.33 -18.67
CA LYS A 518 -0.05 -18.61 -19.41
C LYS A 518 1.25 -19.40 -19.34
N GLN A 519 2.40 -18.73 -19.27
CA GLN A 519 3.72 -19.35 -19.16
C GLN A 519 3.92 -19.91 -17.76
N ASP A 520 3.54 -19.15 -16.72
CA ASP A 520 3.59 -19.57 -15.32
C ASP A 520 2.74 -20.83 -15.10
N ILE A 521 1.50 -20.82 -15.61
CA ILE A 521 0.60 -21.98 -15.55
C ILE A 521 1.19 -23.18 -16.29
N ALA A 522 1.87 -22.97 -17.42
CA ALA A 522 2.54 -24.05 -18.13
C ALA A 522 3.67 -24.68 -17.30
N ILE A 523 4.46 -23.86 -16.58
CA ILE A 523 5.52 -24.34 -15.66
C ILE A 523 4.90 -25.18 -14.54
N LEU A 524 3.90 -24.63 -13.84
CA LEU A 524 3.24 -25.32 -12.72
C LEU A 524 2.60 -26.64 -13.15
N ASN A 525 1.94 -26.68 -14.31
CA ASN A 525 1.32 -27.88 -14.84
C ASN A 525 2.34 -28.92 -15.31
N HIS A 526 3.43 -28.49 -15.96
CA HIS A 526 4.48 -29.40 -16.44
C HIS A 526 5.11 -30.18 -15.28
N TYR A 527 5.44 -29.47 -14.19
CA TYR A 527 6.04 -30.08 -13.00
C TYR A 527 5.03 -30.64 -12.00
N LYS A 528 3.72 -30.53 -12.29
CA LYS A 528 2.62 -30.97 -11.42
C LYS A 528 2.74 -30.40 -10.01
N VAL A 529 2.90 -29.09 -9.95
CA VAL A 529 3.07 -28.33 -8.71
C VAL A 529 1.71 -28.11 -8.08
N LEU A 530 1.53 -28.56 -6.84
CA LEU A 530 0.26 -28.42 -6.12
C LEU A 530 0.11 -26.99 -5.58
N GLY A 531 1.16 -26.44 -4.98
CA GLY A 531 1.20 -25.08 -4.43
C GLY A 531 2.62 -24.59 -4.26
N LEU A 532 2.78 -23.37 -3.75
CA LEU A 532 4.06 -22.72 -3.50
C LEU A 532 4.31 -22.60 -1.99
N PRO A 533 5.57 -22.58 -1.52
CA PRO A 533 6.79 -22.79 -2.26
C PRO A 533 6.90 -24.26 -2.71
N THR A 534 7.44 -24.47 -3.92
CA THR A 534 7.86 -25.80 -4.36
C THR A 534 9.27 -25.69 -4.90
N ILE A 535 10.20 -26.43 -4.30
CA ILE A 535 11.61 -26.48 -4.68
C ILE A 535 11.85 -27.83 -5.36
N LEU A 536 12.34 -27.77 -6.60
CA LEU A 536 12.67 -28.93 -7.41
C LEU A 536 14.18 -29.07 -7.53
N PHE A 537 14.67 -30.31 -7.50
CA PHE A 537 16.08 -30.62 -7.64
C PHE A 537 16.32 -31.45 -8.89
N PHE A 538 17.30 -31.06 -9.68
CA PHE A 538 17.73 -31.77 -10.87
C PHE A 538 19.18 -32.23 -10.67
N SER A 539 19.42 -33.50 -10.96
CA SER A 539 20.77 -34.05 -10.97
C SER A 539 21.64 -33.40 -12.05
N PRO A 540 22.98 -33.51 -11.99
CA PRO A 540 23.87 -33.07 -13.06
C PRO A 540 23.61 -33.70 -14.44
N LYS A 541 22.77 -34.74 -14.51
CA LYS A 541 22.33 -35.38 -15.76
C LYS A 541 21.07 -34.72 -16.34
N GLY A 542 20.53 -33.70 -15.69
CA GLY A 542 19.31 -33.00 -16.05
C GLY A 542 18.01 -33.72 -15.67
N GLU A 543 18.09 -34.83 -14.93
CA GLU A 543 16.91 -35.58 -14.48
C GLU A 543 16.40 -35.05 -13.13
N GLU A 544 15.09 -34.78 -13.07
CA GLU A 544 14.39 -34.34 -11.86
C GLU A 544 14.38 -35.45 -10.80
N GLN A 545 14.90 -35.16 -9.61
CA GLN A 545 14.87 -36.07 -8.47
C GLN A 545 13.65 -35.80 -7.60
N LYS A 546 12.51 -36.36 -8.01
CA LYS A 546 11.20 -36.16 -7.36
C LYS A 546 11.18 -36.49 -5.87
N MET A 547 12.02 -37.44 -5.43
CA MET A 547 12.12 -37.83 -4.02
C MET A 547 12.70 -36.75 -3.11
N TYR A 548 13.45 -35.79 -3.67
CA TYR A 548 14.00 -34.66 -2.93
C TYR A 548 13.18 -33.38 -3.12
N ARG A 549 12.06 -33.44 -3.83
CA ARG A 549 11.19 -32.27 -3.97
C ARG A 549 10.75 -31.79 -2.59
N VAL A 550 10.88 -30.50 -2.34
CA VAL A 550 10.35 -29.87 -1.12
C VAL A 550 9.10 -29.09 -1.52
N THR A 551 7.99 -29.44 -0.88
CA THR A 551 6.71 -28.74 -1.04
C THR A 551 6.35 -28.16 0.32
N GLY A 552 6.03 -26.88 0.36
CA GLY A 552 5.74 -26.16 1.60
C GLY A 552 7.00 -25.73 2.36
N PHE A 553 6.82 -24.88 3.37
CA PHE A 553 7.91 -24.32 4.16
C PHE A 553 8.71 -25.39 4.92
N LYS A 554 10.02 -25.23 4.93
CA LYS A 554 10.95 -26.04 5.72
C LYS A 554 11.99 -25.12 6.34
N ASP A 555 12.18 -25.24 7.65
CA ASP A 555 13.16 -24.43 8.38
C ASP A 555 14.61 -24.75 7.95
N ALA A 556 15.55 -23.90 8.38
CA ALA A 556 16.95 -24.00 7.99
C ALA A 556 17.62 -25.32 8.37
N GLU A 557 17.33 -25.88 9.54
CA GLU A 557 17.97 -27.11 10.03
C GLU A 557 17.45 -28.31 9.23
N ASP A 558 16.14 -28.39 9.08
CA ASP A 558 15.43 -29.44 8.35
C ASP A 558 15.72 -29.40 6.84
N PHE A 559 15.92 -28.21 6.27
CA PHE A 559 16.32 -28.02 4.87
C PHE A 559 17.80 -28.33 4.65
N ASN A 560 18.68 -27.96 5.59
CA ASN A 560 20.10 -28.30 5.52
C ASN A 560 20.30 -29.83 5.56
N ALA A 561 19.66 -30.53 6.49
CA ALA A 561 19.70 -31.99 6.55
C ALA A 561 19.16 -32.66 5.27
N HIS A 562 18.15 -32.05 4.65
CA HIS A 562 17.60 -32.51 3.37
C HIS A 562 18.60 -32.37 2.22
N LEU A 563 19.28 -31.22 2.13
CA LEU A 563 20.34 -30.99 1.14
C LEU A 563 21.54 -31.92 1.36
N GLU A 564 21.96 -32.13 2.60
CA GLU A 564 23.05 -33.06 2.93
C GLU A 564 22.72 -34.49 2.49
N LYS A 565 21.48 -34.94 2.72
CA LYS A 565 21.03 -36.26 2.27
C LYS A 565 21.07 -36.38 0.75
N MET A 566 20.59 -35.36 0.04
CA MET A 566 20.59 -35.34 -1.42
C MET A 566 21.99 -35.33 -2.02
N LEU A 567 22.92 -34.55 -1.47
CA LEU A 567 24.27 -34.40 -2.01
C LEU A 567 25.19 -35.59 -1.71
N ASN A 568 24.83 -36.42 -0.73
CA ASN A 568 25.61 -37.60 -0.33
C ASN A 568 25.15 -38.91 -1.01
N GLU A 569 24.02 -38.91 -1.71
CA GLU A 569 23.52 -40.01 -2.55
C GLU A 569 23.97 -39.82 -4.01
#